data_AF-A0A9E4RWF9-F1
#
_entry.id   AF-A0A9E4RWF9-F1
#
_cell.length_a   1.000
_cell.length_b   1.000
_cell.length_c   1.000
_cell.angle_alpha   90.00
_cell.angle_beta   90.00
_cell.angle_gamma   90.00
#
_symmetry.space_group_name_H-M   'P 1'
#
loop_
_entity.id
_entity.type
_entity.pdbx_description
1 polymer ?
#
loop_
_entity_poly.entity_id
_entity_poly.type
_entity_poly.pdbx_seq_one_letter_code
_entity_poly.pdbx_strand_id
1 'polypeptide(L)'
;HEDAVQFGTAFADEATGEDAVLDEDDATWKEGIRDRRYFFAGLLGTHGSGSVQAKYGGYVIYGNMVLLCEGANADHSLGRCAALIDALRSSASQ
;
A
#
# COMPACT_ATOMS: atom_id res chain seq x y z
N HIS A 1 -7.52 15.08 10.06
CA HIS A 1 -6.54 15.35 9.00
C HIS A 1 -5.17 15.44 9.62
N GLU A 2 -4.97 16.36 10.56
CA GLU A 2 -3.71 16.51 11.31
C GLU A 2 -3.25 15.20 11.95
N ASP A 3 -4.14 14.45 12.61
CA ASP A 3 -3.81 13.14 13.18
C ASP A 3 -3.30 12.13 12.14
N ALA A 4 -3.97 12.01 10.98
CA ALA A 4 -3.55 11.09 9.93
C ALA A 4 -2.18 11.44 9.36
N VAL A 5 -1.85 12.74 9.27
CA VAL A 5 -0.53 13.20 8.86
C VAL A 5 0.50 12.91 9.95
N GLN A 6 0.21 13.29 11.20
CA GLN A 6 1.16 13.19 12.30
C GLN A 6 1.47 11.75 12.70
N PHE A 7 0.45 10.89 12.73
CA PHE A 7 0.57 9.53 13.26
C PHE A 7 0.52 8.45 12.16
N GLY A 8 -0.02 8.76 10.98
CA GLY A 8 -0.21 7.78 9.91
C GLY A 8 0.90 7.76 8.87
N THR A 9 1.55 8.88 8.60
CA THR A 9 2.58 9.01 7.54
C THR A 9 3.72 8.00 7.71
N ALA A 10 4.27 7.84 8.92
CA ALA A 10 5.37 6.90 9.13
C ALA A 10 5.01 5.45 8.79
N PHE A 11 3.79 5.01 9.15
CA PHE A 11 3.31 3.68 8.80
C PHE A 11 3.03 3.53 7.30
N ALA A 12 2.58 4.60 6.66
CA ALA A 12 2.31 4.61 5.23
C ALA A 12 3.61 4.60 4.40
N ASP A 13 4.62 5.35 4.84
CA ASP A 13 5.97 5.33 4.26
C ASP A 13 6.59 3.93 4.40
N GLU A 14 6.48 3.29 5.56
CA GLU A 14 6.95 1.91 5.77
C GLU A 14 6.24 0.89 4.86
N ALA A 15 4.94 1.07 4.63
CA ALA A 15 4.09 0.07 3.97
C ALA A 15 4.01 0.21 2.44
N THR A 16 4.67 1.21 1.82
CA THR A 16 4.49 1.52 0.40
C THR A 16 5.81 1.78 -0.33
N GLY A 17 5.78 1.66 -1.66
CA GLY A 17 6.93 1.95 -2.51
C GLY A 17 7.93 0.80 -2.62
N GLU A 18 9.08 1.10 -3.23
CA GLU A 18 10.14 0.10 -3.49
C GLU A 18 10.85 -0.35 -2.21
N ASP A 19 10.95 0.54 -1.22
CA ASP A 19 11.62 0.31 0.06
C ASP A 19 10.67 -0.19 1.17
N ALA A 20 9.47 -0.66 0.80
CA ALA A 20 8.47 -1.09 1.77
C ALA A 20 8.97 -2.26 2.63
N VAL A 21 8.66 -2.22 3.94
CA VAL A 21 8.98 -3.30 4.88
C VAL A 21 7.89 -4.36 4.83
N LEU A 22 8.26 -5.55 4.35
CA LEU A 22 7.32 -6.67 4.11
C LEU A 22 7.60 -7.90 4.98
N ASP A 23 8.66 -7.85 5.79
CA ASP A 23 9.01 -8.86 6.78
C ASP A 23 8.39 -8.51 8.14
N GLU A 24 7.83 -9.51 8.80
CA GLU A 24 7.14 -9.35 10.08
C GLU A 24 8.10 -9.05 11.24
N ASP A 25 9.35 -9.50 11.13
CA ASP A 25 10.37 -9.25 12.14
C ASP A 25 10.85 -7.79 12.10
N ASP A 26 10.87 -7.18 10.91
CA ASP A 26 11.34 -5.81 10.70
C ASP A 26 10.24 -4.75 10.80
N ALA A 27 8.98 -5.11 10.55
CA ALA A 27 7.89 -4.14 10.49
C ALA A 27 7.49 -3.57 11.85
N THR A 28 7.24 -2.25 11.89
CA THR A 28 6.64 -1.59 13.05
C THR A 28 5.12 -1.80 13.09
N TRP A 29 4.48 -1.97 11.93
CA TRP A 29 3.06 -2.29 11.81
C TRP A 29 2.81 -3.72 11.30
N LYS A 30 2.71 -4.67 12.24
CA LYS A 30 2.66 -6.11 11.93
C LYS A 30 1.30 -6.64 11.46
N GLU A 31 0.21 -6.04 11.94
CA GLU A 31 -1.14 -6.50 11.60
C GLU A 31 -1.36 -6.47 10.08
N GLY A 32 -1.79 -7.57 9.46
CA GLY A 32 -2.07 -7.59 8.02
C GLY A 32 -0.86 -7.49 7.10
N ILE A 33 0.38 -7.62 7.59
CA ILE A 33 1.61 -7.48 6.78
C ILE A 33 1.65 -8.44 5.57
N ARG A 34 1.10 -9.65 5.74
CA ARG A 34 1.02 -10.65 4.67
C ARG A 34 0.08 -10.25 3.53
N ASP A 35 -0.86 -9.35 3.77
CA ASP A 35 -1.81 -8.85 2.78
C ASP A 35 -1.25 -7.64 2.00
N ARG A 36 -0.14 -7.05 2.47
CA ARG A 36 0.54 -5.91 1.84
C ARG A 36 1.56 -6.27 0.78
N ARG A 37 1.66 -7.55 0.42
CA ARG A 37 2.68 -8.04 -0.50
C ARG A 37 2.07 -8.82 -1.66
N TYR A 38 2.67 -8.65 -2.84
CA TYR A 38 2.51 -9.59 -3.93
C TYR A 38 3.58 -10.68 -3.83
N PHE A 39 3.17 -11.91 -4.11
CA PHE A 39 4.09 -13.03 -4.29
C PHE A 39 4.10 -13.42 -5.76
N PHE A 40 5.23 -13.22 -6.42
CA PHE A 40 5.43 -13.67 -7.79
C PHE A 40 6.10 -15.04 -7.72
N ALA A 41 5.35 -16.08 -8.06
CA ALA A 41 5.90 -17.42 -8.15
C ALA A 41 6.97 -17.45 -9.25
N GLY A 42 8.16 -17.95 -8.92
CA GLY A 42 9.18 -18.19 -9.93
C GLY A 42 8.85 -19.40 -10.82
N LEU A 43 9.75 -19.70 -11.75
CA LEU A 43 9.57 -20.78 -12.74
C LEU A 43 9.25 -22.13 -12.06
N LEU A 44 8.29 -22.86 -12.64
CA LEU A 44 7.90 -24.19 -12.17
C LEU A 44 9.13 -25.10 -12.03
N GLY A 45 9.27 -25.72 -10.86
CA GLY A 45 10.40 -26.60 -10.53
C GLY A 45 11.60 -25.91 -9.86
N THR A 46 11.59 -24.58 -9.72
CA THR A 46 12.58 -23.86 -8.92
C THR A 46 12.02 -23.59 -7.53
N HIS A 47 12.32 -24.47 -6.58
CA HIS A 47 11.95 -24.25 -5.17
C HIS A 47 12.68 -23.00 -4.65
N GLY A 48 11.92 -21.96 -4.27
CA GLY A 48 12.44 -20.76 -3.61
C GLY A 48 12.80 -19.56 -4.49
N SER A 49 12.46 -19.56 -5.79
CA SER A 49 12.81 -18.47 -6.73
C SER A 49 11.76 -17.35 -6.84
N GLY A 50 10.74 -17.36 -5.98
CA GLY A 50 9.70 -16.33 -6.00
C GLY A 50 10.21 -14.99 -5.47
N SER A 51 9.69 -13.88 -6.01
CA SER A 51 9.94 -12.55 -5.48
C SER A 51 8.74 -12.03 -4.68
N VAL A 52 9.04 -11.29 -3.63
CA VAL A 52 8.06 -10.55 -2.83
C VAL A 52 8.20 -9.08 -3.20
N GLN A 53 7.08 -8.41 -3.48
CA GLN A 53 7.06 -6.97 -3.75
C GLN A 53 5.92 -6.31 -2.98
N ALA A 54 6.06 -5.01 -2.74
CA ALA A 54 4.99 -4.24 -2.12
C ALA A 54 3.73 -4.28 -2.99
N LYS A 55 2.59 -4.51 -2.36
CA LYS A 55 1.29 -4.43 -3.03
C LYS A 55 0.91 -2.98 -3.33
N TYR A 56 1.37 -2.06 -2.48
CA TYR A 56 1.02 -0.66 -2.51
C TYR A 56 2.19 0.18 -3.00
N GLY A 57 2.03 0.82 -4.16
CA GLY A 57 3.07 1.63 -4.78
C GLY A 57 3.19 3.04 -4.20
N GLY A 58 2.23 3.46 -3.38
CA GLY A 58 2.16 4.76 -2.72
C GLY A 58 0.92 4.87 -1.86
N TYR A 59 0.70 6.02 -1.24
CA TYR A 59 -0.48 6.30 -0.43
C TYR A 59 -0.95 7.75 -0.61
N VAL A 60 -2.19 8.00 -0.19
CA VAL A 60 -2.75 9.35 -0.08
C VAL A 60 -3.43 9.54 1.26
N ILE A 61 -3.41 10.76 1.78
CA ILE A 61 -4.19 11.14 2.96
C ILE A 61 -5.45 11.86 2.48
N TYR A 62 -6.60 11.27 2.75
CA TYR A 62 -7.90 11.83 2.40
C TYR A 62 -8.73 12.06 3.66
N GLY A 63 -8.95 13.33 4.02
CA GLY A 63 -9.59 13.69 5.28
C GLY A 63 -8.75 13.23 6.48
N ASN A 64 -9.27 12.31 7.29
CA ASN A 64 -8.54 11.67 8.40
C ASN A 64 -8.17 10.20 8.12
N MET A 65 -8.18 9.78 6.86
CA MET A 65 -7.85 8.41 6.46
C MET A 65 -6.54 8.40 5.70
N VAL A 66 -5.72 7.39 5.97
CA VAL A 66 -4.57 7.01 5.14
C VAL A 66 -5.03 5.89 4.20
N LEU A 67 -4.93 6.13 2.90
CA LEU A 67 -5.31 5.17 1.87
C LEU A 67 -4.03 4.62 1.23
N LEU A 68 -3.72 3.34 1.47
CA LEU A 68 -2.65 2.65 0.76
C LEU A 68 -3.15 2.28 -0.64
N CYS A 69 -2.42 2.73 -1.65
CA CYS A 69 -2.86 2.68 -3.03
C CYS A 69 -2.24 1.48 -3.75
N GLU A 70 -3.07 0.54 -4.19
CA GLU A 70 -2.57 -0.68 -4.83
C GLU A 70 -1.99 -0.35 -6.20
N GLY A 71 -0.76 -0.79 -6.50
CA GLY A 71 -0.15 -0.59 -7.81
C GLY A 71 1.34 -0.94 -7.82
N ALA A 72 1.87 -1.26 -9.01
CA ALA A 72 3.26 -1.68 -9.17
C ALA A 72 4.29 -0.55 -8.89
N ASN A 73 3.86 0.71 -8.94
CA ASN A 73 4.67 1.89 -8.65
C ASN A 73 3.76 3.06 -8.22
N ALA A 74 4.37 4.19 -7.85
CA ALA A 74 3.67 5.40 -7.41
C ALA A 74 2.65 5.90 -8.44
N ASP A 75 3.01 5.93 -9.73
CA ASP A 75 2.12 6.46 -10.78
C ASP A 75 0.83 5.63 -10.91
N HIS A 76 0.96 4.31 -11.02
CA HIS A 76 -0.19 3.41 -11.13
C HIS A 76 -1.06 3.40 -9.87
N SER A 77 -0.41 3.43 -8.70
CA SER A 77 -1.11 3.38 -7.43
C SER A 77 -1.90 4.66 -7.15
N LEU A 78 -1.26 5.83 -7.28
CA LEU A 78 -1.90 7.12 -7.05
C LEU A 78 -3.07 7.36 -8.03
N GLY A 79 -2.95 6.93 -9.29
CA GLY A 79 -4.05 6.99 -10.25
C GLY A 79 -5.30 6.19 -9.81
N ARG A 80 -5.11 5.02 -9.20
CA ARG A 80 -6.21 4.20 -8.66
C ARG A 80 -6.85 4.83 -7.43
N CYS A 81 -6.05 5.40 -6.53
CA CYS A 81 -6.57 6.15 -5.38
C CYS A 81 -7.34 7.40 -5.80
N ALA A 82 -6.88 8.12 -6.82
CA ALA A 82 -7.62 9.25 -7.39
C ALA A 82 -9.01 8.81 -7.88
N ALA A 83 -9.07 7.72 -8.67
CA ALA A 83 -10.34 7.16 -9.14
C ALA A 83 -11.28 6.74 -7.99
N LEU A 84 -10.74 6.13 -6.93
CA LEU A 84 -11.51 5.77 -5.74
C LEU A 84 -12.05 7.02 -5.01
N ILE A 85 -11.23 8.05 -4.81
CA ILE A 85 -11.64 9.28 -4.15
C ILE A 85 -12.75 9.99 -4.96
N ASP A 86 -12.64 10.02 -6.28
CA ASP A 86 -13.67 10.61 -7.14
C ASP A 86 -14.99 9.84 -7.07
N ALA A 87 -14.94 8.51 -7.01
CA ALA A 87 -16.12 7.68 -6.78
C ALA A 87 -16.75 7.95 -5.40
N LEU A 88 -15.94 8.05 -4.34
CA LEU A 88 -16.41 8.36 -2.99
C LEU A 88 -17.09 9.72 -2.92
N ARG A 89 -16.52 10.75 -3.55
CA ARG A 89 -17.12 12.10 -3.63
C ARG A 89 -18.48 12.06 -4.33
N SER A 90 -18.57 11.32 -5.43
CA SER A 90 -19.81 11.17 -6.20
C SER A 90 -20.89 10.36 -5.48
N SER A 91 -20.49 9.47 -4.56
CA SER A 91 -21.41 8.73 -3.69
C SER A 91 -21.91 9.54 -2.49
N ALA A 92 -21.12 10.49 -2.00
CA ALA A 92 -21.47 11.35 -0.85
C ALA A 92 -22.41 12.50 -1.21
N SER A 93 -22.59 12.78 -2.50
CA SER A 93 -23.54 13.77 -3.03
C SER A 93 -24.94 13.21 -3.34
N GLN A 94 -25.18 11.94 -3.02
CA GLN A 94 -26.49 11.26 -3.10
C GLN A 94 -27.02 11.01 -1.69
#